data_AF-A0A6H1ZY15-F1
#
_entry.id   AF-A0A6H1ZY15-F1
#
_cell.length_a   1.000
_cell.length_b   1.000
_cell.length_c   1.000
_cell.angle_alpha   90.00
_cell.angle_beta   90.00
_cell.angle_gamma   90.00
#
_symmetry.space_group_name_H-M   'P 1'
#
loop_
_entity.id
_entity.type
_entity.pdbx_description
1 polymer ?
#
loop_
_entity_poly.entity_id
_entity_poly.type
_entity_poly.pdbx_seq_one_letter_code
_entity_poly.pdbx_strand_id
1 'polypeptide(L)'
;MGCDIHAYVEYDAWQYRDGAWWTDQVAGVNIPRDYVLFGLMANVRYHPEWMAGVGPVSQPRGLPERLSYITFYEYKEWEGDAHSESWLGISKLEEVLQRYEQIAPAVSIGAYRVLKAIIAMMDALAGDEPERVRLVFWFDN
;
A
#
# COMPACT_ATOMS: atom_id res chain seq x y z
N MET A 1 14.98 1.48 -17.05
CA MET A 1 14.90 2.13 -15.73
C MET A 1 13.80 1.45 -14.96
N GLY A 2 14.03 1.18 -13.67
CA GLY A 2 13.12 0.39 -12.87
C GLY A 2 12.54 1.24 -11.75
N CYS A 3 11.20 1.20 -11.63
CA CYS A 3 10.39 1.75 -10.54
C CYS A 3 10.19 0.76 -9.36
N ASP A 4 10.65 1.09 -8.17
CA ASP A 4 10.40 0.42 -6.88
C ASP A 4 9.24 1.09 -6.12
N ILE A 5 8.80 0.47 -5.02
CA ILE A 5 7.71 0.95 -4.17
C ILE A 5 8.23 1.24 -2.75
N HIS A 6 7.77 2.36 -2.19
CA HIS A 6 7.96 2.72 -0.80
C HIS A 6 6.61 2.61 -0.10
N ALA A 7 6.51 1.77 0.92
CA ALA A 7 5.23 1.47 1.54
C ALA A 7 5.34 1.39 3.06
N TYR A 8 4.30 1.87 3.74
CA TYR A 8 4.26 2.06 5.18
C TYR A 8 2.90 1.66 5.71
N VAL A 9 2.87 0.85 6.76
CA VAL A 9 1.63 0.55 7.46
C VAL A 9 1.44 1.57 8.56
N GLU A 10 0.33 2.29 8.47
CA GLU A 10 -0.09 3.29 9.42
C GLU A 10 -1.39 2.86 10.09
N TYR A 11 -1.56 3.30 11.34
CA TYR A 11 -2.83 3.15 12.04
C TYR A 11 -3.15 4.40 12.88
N ASP A 12 -4.44 4.70 13.01
CA ASP A 12 -4.92 5.75 13.89
C ASP A 12 -4.95 5.22 15.32
N ALA A 13 -4.01 5.72 16.11
CA ALA A 13 -3.82 5.35 17.50
C ALA A 13 -4.60 6.31 18.43
N TRP A 14 -4.92 5.78 19.62
CA TRP A 14 -5.68 6.39 20.73
C TRP A 14 -5.91 7.90 20.69
N GLN A 15 -7.15 8.29 20.97
CA GLN A 15 -7.51 9.67 21.28
C GLN A 15 -6.70 10.18 22.48
N TYR A 16 -5.96 11.30 22.34
CA TYR A 16 -5.40 11.99 23.50
C TYR A 16 -6.54 12.47 24.41
N ARG A 17 -6.22 12.83 25.66
CA ARG A 17 -7.19 13.40 26.63
C ARG A 17 -7.98 14.62 26.11
N ASP A 18 -7.55 15.23 25.02
CA ASP A 18 -8.12 16.41 24.36
C ASP A 18 -9.05 16.08 23.17
N GLY A 19 -9.24 14.80 22.82
CA GLY A 19 -10.12 14.40 21.73
C GLY A 19 -9.43 14.22 20.37
N ALA A 20 -8.12 14.49 20.25
CA ALA A 20 -7.41 14.39 18.98
C ALA A 20 -6.89 12.97 18.71
N TRP A 21 -7.19 12.45 17.52
CA TRP A 21 -6.57 11.23 16.99
C TRP A 21 -5.13 11.53 16.56
N TRP A 22 -4.20 10.60 16.79
CA TRP A 22 -2.87 10.64 16.18
C TRP A 22 -2.67 9.42 15.29
N THR A 23 -1.91 9.59 14.21
CA THR A 23 -1.60 8.50 13.29
C THR A 23 -0.17 8.08 13.56
N ASP A 24 0.05 6.78 13.80
CA ASP A 24 1.37 6.20 13.99
C ASP A 24 1.76 5.28 12.83
N GLN A 25 3.05 5.09 12.64
CA GLN A 25 3.63 4.14 11.70
C GLN A 25 4.13 2.92 12.47
N VAL A 26 3.61 1.74 12.13
CA VAL A 26 4.10 0.50 12.73
C VAL A 26 5.36 -0.02 12.02
N ALA A 27 5.43 0.15 10.71
CA ALA A 27 6.49 -0.42 9.88
C ALA A 27 6.57 0.25 8.50
N GLY A 28 7.80 0.52 8.05
CA GLY A 28 8.11 0.55 6.62
C GLY A 28 8.27 -0.87 6.11
N VAL A 29 7.61 -1.21 5.00
CA VAL A 29 7.58 -2.58 4.46
C VAL A 29 8.26 -2.64 3.10
N ASN A 30 9.17 -3.60 2.95
CA ASN A 30 9.87 -3.83 1.70
C ASN A 30 9.07 -4.80 0.82
N ILE A 31 8.32 -4.24 -0.13
CA ILE A 31 7.59 -5.00 -1.14
C ILE A 31 8.52 -5.19 -2.34
N PRO A 32 8.85 -6.45 -2.73
CA PRO A 32 9.64 -6.69 -3.92
C PRO A 32 9.00 -6.08 -5.17
N ARG A 33 9.85 -5.57 -6.05
CA ARG A 33 9.46 -5.07 -7.37
C ARG A 33 8.60 -6.09 -8.13
N ASP A 34 7.33 -5.73 -8.32
CA ASP A 34 6.36 -6.58 -9.03
C ASP A 34 5.32 -5.69 -9.73
N TYR A 35 5.44 -5.57 -11.05
CA TYR A 35 4.56 -4.68 -11.82
C TYR A 35 3.12 -5.18 -11.95
N VAL A 36 2.85 -6.47 -11.70
CA VAL A 36 1.47 -6.94 -11.58
C VAL A 36 0.87 -6.38 -10.31
N LEU A 37 1.58 -6.47 -9.18
CA LEU A 37 1.14 -5.88 -7.93
C LEU A 37 0.98 -4.36 -8.03
N PHE A 38 1.96 -3.67 -8.62
CA PHE A 38 1.94 -2.21 -8.73
C PHE A 38 0.80 -1.71 -9.62
N GLY A 39 0.57 -2.40 -10.74
CA GLY A 39 -0.55 -2.13 -11.64
C GLY A 39 -1.90 -2.34 -10.96
N LEU A 40 -2.05 -3.39 -10.15
CA LEU A 40 -3.28 -3.63 -9.39
C LEU A 40 -3.50 -2.56 -8.31
N MET A 41 -2.47 -2.14 -7.59
CA MET A 41 -2.60 -1.20 -6.48
C MET A 41 -2.86 0.24 -6.93
N ALA A 42 -2.20 0.68 -8.00
CA ALA A 42 -2.18 2.10 -8.38
C ALA A 42 -2.02 2.33 -9.89
N ASN A 43 -2.37 1.35 -10.73
CA ASN A 43 -2.31 1.48 -12.19
C ASN A 43 -0.89 1.80 -12.72
N VAL A 44 0.16 1.53 -11.92
CA VAL A 44 1.55 1.77 -12.29
C VAL A 44 2.01 0.69 -13.24
N ARG A 45 2.39 1.10 -14.46
CA ARG A 45 2.80 0.19 -15.55
C ARG A 45 1.76 -0.91 -15.84
N TYR A 46 0.50 -0.56 -15.68
CA TYR A 46 -0.61 -1.44 -16.01
C TYR A 46 -0.73 -1.63 -17.52
N HIS A 47 -0.84 -2.89 -17.95
CA HIS A 47 -1.04 -3.28 -19.33
C HIS A 47 -2.13 -4.37 -19.38
N PRO A 48 -3.34 -4.08 -19.89
CA PRO A 48 -4.46 -5.03 -19.86
C PRO A 48 -4.13 -6.35 -20.58
N GLU A 49 -3.33 -6.29 -21.64
CA GLU A 49 -2.83 -7.43 -22.39
C GLU A 49 -1.91 -8.36 -21.58
N TRP A 50 -1.16 -7.83 -20.61
CA TRP A 50 -0.27 -8.60 -19.74
C TRP A 50 -0.97 -9.08 -18.47
N MET A 51 -2.08 -8.43 -18.10
CA MET A 51 -2.84 -8.72 -16.88
C MET A 51 -4.16 -9.42 -17.16
N ALA A 52 -4.28 -10.11 -18.30
CA ALA A 52 -5.47 -10.88 -18.68
C ALA A 52 -6.80 -10.09 -18.59
N GLY A 53 -6.75 -8.78 -18.82
CA GLY A 53 -7.90 -7.88 -18.70
C GLY A 53 -8.35 -7.57 -17.27
N VAL A 54 -7.65 -8.07 -16.25
CA VAL A 54 -7.94 -7.79 -14.84
C VAL A 54 -7.45 -6.38 -14.52
N GLY A 55 -8.40 -5.46 -14.34
CA GLY A 55 -8.10 -4.05 -14.12
C GLY A 55 -7.49 -3.72 -12.76
N PRO A 56 -6.95 -2.49 -12.59
CA PRO A 56 -6.53 -1.98 -11.28
C PRO A 56 -7.66 -2.01 -10.25
N VAL A 57 -7.29 -2.22 -8.99
CA VAL A 57 -8.21 -2.14 -7.84
C VAL A 57 -8.48 -0.69 -7.44
N SER A 58 -7.47 0.18 -7.61
CA SER A 58 -7.52 1.60 -7.27
C SER A 58 -6.69 2.42 -8.24
N GLN A 59 -7.03 3.70 -8.37
CA GLN A 59 -6.17 4.70 -9.02
C GLN A 59 -5.36 5.45 -7.95
N PRO A 60 -4.20 6.03 -8.29
CA PRO A 60 -3.48 6.94 -7.39
C PRO A 60 -4.41 8.08 -6.98
N ARG A 61 -4.41 8.39 -5.68
CA ARG A 61 -5.33 9.39 -5.10
C ARG A 61 -4.64 10.38 -4.17
N GLY A 62 -3.31 10.44 -4.25
CA GLY A 62 -2.50 11.22 -3.34
C GLY A 62 -2.33 10.54 -1.99
N LEU A 63 -1.53 11.19 -1.14
CA LEU A 63 -1.34 10.78 0.24
C LEU A 63 -2.62 11.01 1.07
N PRO A 64 -2.83 10.24 2.15
CA PRO A 64 -3.85 10.57 3.14
C PRO A 64 -3.71 12.01 3.65
N GLU A 65 -4.83 12.64 4.03
CA GLU A 65 -4.84 14.01 4.60
C GLU A 65 -3.95 14.14 5.83
N ARG A 66 -3.87 13.06 6.61
CA ARG A 66 -3.01 12.95 7.79
C ARG A 66 -2.07 11.79 7.59
N LEU A 67 -0.77 12.03 7.66
CA LEU A 67 0.24 10.98 7.76
C LEU A 67 0.75 10.87 9.18
N SER A 68 1.35 9.73 9.51
CA SER A 68 2.27 9.66 10.63
C SER A 68 3.45 10.62 10.40
N TYR A 69 4.06 11.07 11.49
CA TYR A 69 5.22 11.96 11.40
C TYR A 69 6.36 11.30 10.63
N ILE A 70 6.64 10.01 10.89
CA ILE A 70 7.74 9.28 10.24
C ILE A 70 7.50 9.16 8.73
N THR A 71 6.32 8.67 8.31
CA THR A 71 5.99 8.51 6.88
C THR A 71 6.03 9.85 6.14
N PHE A 72 5.62 10.95 6.80
CA PHE A 72 5.72 12.28 6.21
C PHE A 72 7.17 12.68 5.90
N TYR A 73 8.11 12.50 6.85
CA TYR A 73 9.51 12.84 6.60
C TYR A 73 10.15 11.91 5.58
N GLU A 74 9.85 10.62 5.61
CA GLU A 74 10.32 9.68 4.59
C GLU A 74 9.82 10.10 3.21
N TYR A 75 8.54 10.47 3.05
CA TYR A 75 8.03 10.99 1.79
C TYR A 75 8.77 12.26 1.33
N LYS A 76 9.11 13.16 2.26
CA LYS A 76 9.86 14.38 1.94
C LYS A 76 11.23 14.12 1.34
N GLU A 77 11.89 13.02 1.70
CA GLU A 77 13.17 12.63 1.11
C GLU A 77 13.06 12.25 -0.37
N TRP A 78 11.86 11.88 -0.82
CA TRP A 78 11.55 11.54 -2.22
C TRP A 78 10.91 12.70 -3.00
N GLU A 79 10.91 13.92 -2.47
CA GLU A 79 10.38 15.08 -3.20
C GLU A 79 11.07 15.24 -4.56
N GLY A 80 10.25 15.22 -5.62
CA GLY A 80 10.71 15.35 -7.01
C GLY A 80 10.94 14.03 -7.74
N ASP A 81 10.95 12.90 -7.04
CA ASP A 81 11.04 11.56 -7.63
C ASP A 81 9.85 10.66 -7.30
N ALA A 82 9.22 10.85 -6.13
CA ALA A 82 7.99 10.16 -5.78
C ALA A 82 6.88 10.41 -6.81
N HIS A 83 6.15 9.35 -7.14
CA HIS A 83 4.97 9.42 -7.97
C HIS A 83 3.91 8.39 -7.58
N SER A 84 2.69 8.60 -8.12
CA SER A 84 1.55 7.69 -7.95
C SER A 84 1.22 7.38 -6.48
N GLU A 85 1.33 8.40 -5.64
CA GLU A 85 1.06 8.35 -4.22
C GLU A 85 -0.37 7.89 -3.97
N SER A 86 -0.53 6.97 -3.03
CA SER A 86 -1.83 6.41 -2.70
C SER A 86 -1.79 5.75 -1.34
N TRP A 87 -2.94 5.20 -0.97
CA TRP A 87 -3.10 4.41 0.22
C TRP A 87 -4.27 3.45 0.08
N LEU A 88 -4.21 2.27 0.70
CA LEU A 88 -5.26 1.26 0.67
C LEU A 88 -5.54 0.72 2.08
N GLY A 89 -6.81 0.51 2.41
CA GLY A 89 -7.21 -0.23 3.60
C GLY A 89 -7.23 -1.74 3.34
N ILE A 90 -7.49 -2.53 4.39
CA ILE A 90 -7.47 -4.01 4.37
C ILE A 90 -8.29 -4.57 3.20
N SER A 91 -9.57 -4.18 3.09
CA SER A 91 -10.48 -4.74 2.07
C SER A 91 -10.00 -4.55 0.63
N LYS A 92 -9.30 -3.44 0.36
CA LYS A 92 -8.71 -3.19 -0.94
C LYS A 92 -7.44 -3.99 -1.18
N LEU A 93 -6.63 -4.24 -0.14
CA LEU A 93 -5.47 -5.12 -0.26
C LEU A 93 -5.87 -6.59 -0.43
N GLU A 94 -6.95 -7.04 0.22
CA GLU A 94 -7.53 -8.36 -0.02
C GLU A 94 -8.02 -8.51 -1.46
N GLU A 95 -8.68 -7.47 -2.00
CA GLU A 95 -9.09 -7.43 -3.41
C GLU A 95 -7.87 -7.48 -4.36
N VAL A 96 -6.79 -6.75 -4.03
CA VAL A 96 -5.52 -6.82 -4.77
C VAL A 96 -4.96 -8.24 -4.73
N LEU A 97 -4.90 -8.88 -3.55
CA LEU A 97 -4.40 -10.25 -3.39
C LEU A 97 -5.23 -11.23 -4.24
N GLN A 98 -6.55 -11.12 -4.20
CA GLN A 98 -7.46 -11.97 -4.97
C GLN A 98 -7.27 -11.82 -6.48
N ARG A 99 -7.11 -10.58 -6.97
CA ARG A 99 -6.86 -10.32 -8.40
C ARG A 99 -5.45 -10.76 -8.80
N TYR A 100 -4.47 -10.57 -7.93
CA TYR A 100 -3.09 -10.99 -8.14
C TYR A 100 -3.00 -12.51 -8.35
N GLU A 101 -3.74 -13.31 -7.55
CA GLU A 101 -3.84 -14.77 -7.71
C GLU A 101 -4.43 -15.22 -9.06
N GLN A 102 -5.21 -14.36 -9.74
CA GLN A 102 -5.76 -14.66 -11.07
C GLN A 102 -4.76 -14.42 -12.20
N ILE A 103 -3.81 -13.50 -12.00
CA ILE A 103 -2.87 -13.05 -13.04
C ILE A 103 -1.51 -13.75 -12.89
N ALA A 104 -0.94 -13.70 -11.68
CA ALA A 104 0.45 -14.04 -11.47
C ALA A 104 0.63 -15.57 -11.47
N PRO A 105 1.64 -16.11 -12.18
CA PRO A 105 1.98 -17.52 -12.04
C PRO A 105 2.37 -17.80 -10.58
N ALA A 106 2.14 -19.03 -10.12
CA ALA A 106 2.39 -19.51 -8.75
C ALA A 106 3.82 -19.29 -8.20
N VAL A 107 4.71 -18.67 -8.96
CA VAL A 107 6.16 -18.51 -8.74
C VAL A 107 6.55 -17.10 -8.28
N SER A 108 5.68 -16.07 -8.35
CA SER A 108 5.98 -14.76 -7.70
C SER A 108 5.72 -14.81 -6.20
N ILE A 109 6.50 -15.64 -5.52
CA ILE A 109 6.33 -16.02 -4.12
C ILE A 109 6.66 -14.84 -3.19
N GLY A 110 7.57 -13.94 -3.59
CA GLY A 110 8.04 -12.83 -2.78
C GLY A 110 6.96 -11.79 -2.51
N ALA A 111 6.47 -11.13 -3.57
CA ALA A 111 5.43 -10.10 -3.48
C ALA A 111 4.14 -10.66 -2.87
N TYR A 112 3.75 -11.89 -3.26
CA TYR A 112 2.60 -12.58 -2.69
C TYR A 112 2.70 -12.78 -1.17
N ARG A 113 3.82 -13.33 -0.68
CA ARG A 113 4.02 -13.56 0.76
C ARG A 113 4.06 -12.26 1.55
N VAL A 114 4.74 -11.25 1.02
CA VAL A 114 4.83 -9.93 1.67
C VAL A 114 3.46 -9.27 1.74
N LEU A 115 2.67 -9.29 0.65
CA LEU A 115 1.31 -8.74 0.66
C LEU A 115 0.43 -9.43 1.71
N LYS A 116 0.49 -10.76 1.83
CA LYS A 116 -0.23 -11.50 2.88
C LYS A 116 0.22 -11.13 4.29
N ALA A 117 1.52 -10.94 4.49
CA ALA A 117 2.06 -10.52 5.79
C ALA A 117 1.60 -9.10 6.15
N ILE A 118 1.55 -8.19 5.19
CA ILE A 118 1.02 -6.83 5.36
C ILE A 118 -0.45 -6.88 5.75
N ILE A 119 -1.29 -7.64 5.03
CA ILE A 119 -2.72 -7.78 5.35
C ILE A 119 -2.90 -8.31 6.77
N ALA A 120 -2.20 -9.40 7.13
CA ALA A 120 -2.29 -9.97 8.47
C ALA A 120 -1.83 -9.01 9.59
N MET A 121 -0.80 -8.20 9.33
CA MET A 121 -0.36 -7.16 10.26
C MET A 121 -1.42 -6.06 10.39
N MET A 122 -2.02 -5.64 9.28
CA MET A 122 -3.08 -4.64 9.30
C MET A 122 -4.32 -5.15 10.04
N ASP A 123 -4.73 -6.40 9.81
CA ASP A 123 -5.84 -7.04 10.53
C ASP A 123 -5.59 -7.05 12.04
N ALA A 124 -4.36 -7.38 12.46
CA ALA A 124 -3.99 -7.38 13.87
C ALA A 124 -4.05 -5.98 14.51
N LEU A 125 -3.75 -4.93 13.74
CA LEU A 125 -3.78 -3.54 14.21
C LEU A 125 -5.19 -2.93 14.18
N ALA A 126 -6.02 -3.34 13.23
CA ALA A 126 -7.39 -2.84 13.08
C ALA A 126 -8.26 -3.09 14.31
N GLY A 127 -8.12 -4.26 14.95
CA GLY A 127 -9.08 -4.69 15.96
C GLY A 127 -10.49 -4.71 15.38
N ASP A 128 -11.42 -4.01 16.02
CA ASP A 128 -12.82 -3.89 15.55
C ASP A 128 -13.04 -2.71 14.56
N GLU A 129 -11.99 -1.96 14.22
CA GLU A 129 -12.06 -0.69 13.46
C GLU A 129 -11.14 -0.72 12.21
N PRO A 130 -11.50 -1.49 11.16
CA PRO A 130 -10.66 -1.73 9.98
C PRO A 130 -10.36 -0.47 9.15
N GLU A 131 -11.16 0.58 9.28
CA GLU A 131 -10.92 1.88 8.63
C GLU A 131 -9.76 2.66 9.22
N ARG A 132 -9.30 2.28 10.42
CA ARG A 132 -8.21 2.95 11.13
C ARG A 132 -6.83 2.46 10.75
N VAL A 133 -6.71 1.47 9.86
CA VAL A 133 -5.43 0.98 9.39
C VAL A 133 -5.34 1.09 7.87
N ARG A 134 -4.15 1.44 7.38
CA ARG A 134 -3.91 1.59 5.96
C ARG A 134 -2.46 1.31 5.61
N LEU A 135 -2.24 0.87 4.38
CA LEU A 135 -0.95 0.88 3.72
C LEU A 135 -0.85 2.17 2.91
N VAL A 136 0.03 3.08 3.29
CA VAL A 136 0.41 4.26 2.51
C VAL A 136 1.59 3.90 1.62
N PHE A 137 1.61 4.36 0.37
CA PHE A 137 2.72 4.08 -0.53
C PHE A 137 2.87 5.09 -1.66
N TRP A 138 4.07 5.08 -2.25
CA TRP A 138 4.43 5.78 -3.48
C TRP A 138 5.51 4.97 -4.23
N PHE A 139 5.86 5.43 -5.42
CA PHE A 139 6.84 4.78 -6.30
C PHE A 139 7.94 5.76 -6.70
N ASP A 140 9.12 5.24 -7.05
CA ASP A 140 10.23 6.00 -7.65
C ASP A 140 10.30 5.79 -9.18
N ASN A 141 11.04 6.65 -9.90
CA ASN A 141 11.12 6.63 -11.37
C ASN A 141 12.21 5.71 -11.97
#